data_AF-H1V728-F1
#
_entry.id   AF-H1V728-F1
#
_cell.length_a   1.000
_cell.length_b   1.000
_cell.length_c   1.000
_cell.angle_alpha   90.00
_cell.angle_beta   90.00
_cell.angle_gamma   90.00
#
_symmetry.space_group_name_H-M   'P 1'
#
loop_
_entity.id
_entity.type
_entity.pdbx_description
1 polymer ?
#
loop_
_entity_poly.entity_id
_entity_poly.type
_entity_poly.pdbx_seq_one_letter_code
_entity_poly.pdbx_strand_id
1 'polypeptide(L)'
;MLREWYAKLPEALQLQETRLKKLSANGSLHLAYISIDLALHRSLVRNISSNAPPELRVAIRTGARARLAAASNIIANLQMEHIQSFWGFAASAQLAGIGSFAGLLWATSNDDAEAMYYADRVEEYLWSLRVRAQAAPFAREALRMLESDVSGLGAVRAAAEVKI
;
A
#
# COMPACT_ATOMS: atom_id res chain seq x y z
N MET A 1 13.58 4.20 16.02
CA MET A 1 12.95 3.03 16.66
C MET A 1 12.27 2.07 15.66
N LEU A 2 11.11 2.37 15.05
CA LEU A 2 10.38 1.40 14.21
C LEU A 2 11.14 0.98 12.93
N ARG A 3 11.66 1.94 12.17
CA ARG A 3 12.49 1.68 10.97
C ARG A 3 13.78 0.94 11.29
N GLU A 4 14.42 1.26 12.41
CA GLU A 4 15.65 0.59 12.85
C GLU A 4 15.39 -0.85 13.26
N TRP A 5 14.27 -1.11 13.94
CA TRP A 5 13.83 -2.46 14.26
C TRP A 5 13.61 -3.28 12.99
N TYR A 6 12.89 -2.73 12.01
CA TYR A 6 12.63 -3.42 10.74
C TYR A 6 13.90 -3.65 9.92
N ALA A 7 14.83 -2.69 9.92
CA ALA A 7 16.14 -2.84 9.28
C ALA A 7 17.03 -3.92 9.93
N LYS A 8 16.74 -4.31 11.18
CA LYS A 8 17.44 -5.36 11.93
C LYS A 8 16.65 -6.67 11.99
N LEU A 9 15.66 -6.86 11.11
CA LEU A 9 14.93 -8.12 11.05
C LEU A 9 15.88 -9.29 10.76
N PRO A 10 15.85 -10.36 11.58
CA PRO A 10 16.57 -11.59 11.28
C PRO A 10 16.18 -12.14 9.91
N GLU A 11 17.09 -12.89 9.28
CA GLU A 11 16.87 -13.52 7.98
C GLU A 11 15.58 -14.37 7.94
N ALA A 12 15.31 -15.09 9.03
CA ALA A 12 14.10 -15.90 9.20
C ALA A 12 12.77 -15.12 9.08
N LEU A 13 12.80 -13.80 9.27
CA LEU A 13 11.63 -12.92 9.21
C LEU A 13 11.55 -12.11 7.92
N GLN A 14 12.48 -12.32 6.98
CA GLN A 14 12.45 -11.65 5.68
C GLN A 14 11.28 -12.18 4.83
N LEU A 15 10.70 -11.33 3.99
CA LEU A 15 9.55 -11.69 3.17
C LEU A 15 9.88 -12.84 2.22
N GLN A 16 11.10 -12.86 1.67
CA GLN A 16 11.55 -13.89 0.74
C GLN A 16 11.93 -15.22 1.40
N GLU A 17 12.06 -15.26 2.74
CA GLU A 17 12.40 -16.49 3.46
C GLU A 17 11.16 -17.36 3.60
N THR A 18 10.86 -18.11 2.54
CA THR A 18 9.82 -19.12 2.48
C THR A 18 10.42 -20.48 2.21
N ARG A 19 9.74 -21.53 2.64
CA ARG A 19 10.12 -22.91 2.33
C ARG A 19 8.91 -23.62 1.75
N LEU A 20 9.14 -24.35 0.67
CA LEU A 20 8.08 -25.10 0.01
C LEU A 20 7.32 -25.97 1.03
N LYS A 21 5.99 -25.93 0.99
CA LYS A 21 5.08 -26.64 1.92
C LYS A 21 5.15 -26.17 3.39
N LYS A 22 5.78 -25.04 3.69
CA LYS A 22 5.77 -24.44 5.03
C LYS A 22 5.11 -23.07 4.98
N LEU A 23 4.02 -22.91 5.75
CA LEU A 23 3.35 -21.63 5.90
C LEU A 23 4.31 -20.58 6.52
N SER A 24 4.22 -19.34 6.05
CA SER A 24 5.04 -18.23 6.53
C SER A 24 4.17 -17.03 6.92
N ALA A 25 4.23 -16.66 8.20
CA ALA A 25 3.53 -15.47 8.71
C ALA A 25 4.26 -14.15 8.37
N ASN A 26 5.41 -14.22 7.67
CA ASN A 26 6.21 -13.04 7.34
C ASN A 26 5.41 -12.04 6.50
N GLY A 27 4.54 -12.50 5.60
CA GLY A 27 3.63 -11.62 4.84
C GLY A 27 2.77 -10.72 5.75
N SER A 28 2.17 -11.28 6.81
CA SER A 28 1.38 -10.52 7.77
C SER A 28 2.24 -9.57 8.62
N LEU A 29 3.47 -9.97 8.97
CA LEU A 29 4.42 -9.12 9.69
C LEU A 29 4.80 -7.88 8.88
N HIS A 30 5.19 -8.09 7.62
CA HIS A 30 5.58 -7.02 6.70
C HIS A 30 4.41 -6.09 6.39
N LEU A 31 3.20 -6.63 6.23
CA LEU A 31 1.99 -5.82 6.06
C LEU A 31 1.75 -4.94 7.30
N ALA A 32 1.82 -5.50 8.51
CA ALA A 32 1.58 -4.73 9.73
C ALA A 32 2.58 -3.58 9.89
N TYR A 33 3.87 -3.84 9.63
CA TYR A 33 4.90 -2.80 9.65
C TYR A 33 4.60 -1.67 8.66
N ILE A 34 4.37 -2.00 7.38
CA ILE A 34 4.21 -0.98 6.35
C ILE A 34 2.92 -0.18 6.55
N SER A 35 1.87 -0.79 7.10
CA SER A 35 0.63 -0.09 7.44
C SER A 35 0.81 0.98 8.51
N ILE A 36 1.68 0.75 9.50
CA ILE A 36 2.00 1.78 10.51
C ILE A 36 2.77 2.93 9.86
N ASP A 37 3.79 2.62 9.06
CA ASP A 37 4.59 3.62 8.35
C ASP A 37 3.72 4.48 7.40
N LEU A 38 2.74 3.84 6.73
CA LEU A 38 1.75 4.50 5.88
C LEU A 38 0.79 5.37 6.68
N ALA A 39 0.28 4.91 7.82
CA ALA A 39 -0.61 5.70 8.67
C ALA A 39 0.08 6.99 9.15
N LEU A 40 1.36 6.91 9.53
CA LEU A 40 2.17 8.07 9.87
C LEU A 40 2.31 9.05 8.69
N HIS A 41 2.65 8.55 7.50
CA HIS A 41 2.79 9.41 6.32
C HIS A 41 1.46 9.99 5.84
N ARG A 42 0.36 9.25 5.98
CA ARG A 42 -0.99 9.74 5.71
C ARG A 42 -1.31 10.93 6.59
N SER A 43 -0.96 10.86 7.87
CA SER A 43 -1.13 11.98 8.80
C SER A 43 -0.29 13.18 8.38
N LEU A 44 0.99 12.97 8.02
CA LEU A 44 1.87 14.06 7.56
C LEU A 44 1.33 14.72 6.28
N VAL A 45 0.94 13.95 5.27
CA VAL A 45 0.39 14.46 4.00
C VAL A 45 -0.90 15.26 4.23
N ARG A 46 -1.76 14.81 5.14
CA ARG A 46 -3.05 15.50 5.43
C ARG A 46 -2.88 16.77 6.25
N ASN A 47 -1.92 16.81 7.16
CA ASN A 47 -1.82 17.87 8.16
C ASN A 47 -0.68 18.87 7.89
N ILE A 48 0.10 18.69 6.83
CA ILE A 48 1.15 19.63 6.47
C ILE A 48 0.55 21.00 6.10
N SER A 49 1.02 22.05 6.75
CA SER A 49 0.57 23.42 6.47
C SER A 49 1.00 23.87 5.08
N SER A 50 0.14 24.63 4.40
CA SER A 50 0.50 25.35 3.17
C SER A 50 1.71 26.29 3.36
N ASN A 51 1.91 26.80 4.58
CA ASN A 51 3.01 27.69 4.93
C ASN A 51 4.30 26.96 5.36
N ALA A 52 4.31 25.62 5.38
CA ALA A 52 5.52 24.86 5.69
C ALA A 52 6.63 25.16 4.66
N PRO A 53 7.92 24.99 5.01
CA PRO A 53 9.01 25.11 4.04
C PRO A 53 8.79 24.19 2.83
N PRO A 54 9.01 24.65 1.58
CA PRO A 54 8.85 23.82 0.38
C PRO A 54 9.64 22.51 0.45
N GLU A 55 10.85 22.54 1.01
CA GLU A 55 11.72 21.37 1.17
C GLU A 55 11.09 20.30 2.04
N LEU A 56 10.39 20.71 3.12
CA LEU A 56 9.68 19.79 4.00
C LEU A 56 8.48 19.14 3.29
N ARG A 57 7.73 19.91 2.48
CA ARG A 57 6.63 19.36 1.67
C ARG A 57 7.15 18.32 0.68
N VAL A 58 8.24 18.64 -0.02
CA VAL A 58 8.88 17.71 -0.97
C VAL A 58 9.39 16.46 -0.26
N ALA A 59 10.01 16.59 0.91
CA ALA A 59 10.51 15.46 1.68
C ALA A 59 9.38 14.52 2.13
N ILE A 60 8.26 15.08 2.62
CA ILE A 60 7.08 14.30 3.04
C ILE A 60 6.45 13.58 1.85
N ARG A 61 6.30 14.27 0.70
CA ARG A 61 5.80 13.65 -0.54
C ARG A 61 6.70 12.52 -1.05
N THR A 62 8.01 12.76 -1.08
CA THR A 62 9.00 11.75 -1.48
C THR A 62 8.95 10.52 -0.55
N GLY A 63 8.88 10.77 0.76
CA GLY A 63 8.73 9.71 1.76
C GLY A 63 7.43 8.91 1.58
N ALA A 64 6.32 9.58 1.31
CA ALA A 64 5.03 8.96 1.04
C ALA A 64 5.08 8.07 -0.21
N ARG A 65 5.65 8.56 -1.31
CA ARG A 65 5.83 7.80 -2.55
C ARG A 65 6.64 6.52 -2.34
N ALA A 66 7.75 6.61 -1.61
CA ALA A 66 8.60 5.44 -1.30
C ALA A 66 7.83 4.37 -0.50
N ARG A 67 6.93 4.78 0.40
CA ARG A 67 6.13 3.86 1.22
C ARG A 67 5.00 3.19 0.46
N LEU A 68 4.35 3.93 -0.44
CA LEU A 68 3.41 3.32 -1.37
C LEU A 68 4.11 2.25 -2.23
N ALA A 69 5.29 2.57 -2.77
CA ALA A 69 6.06 1.60 -3.56
C ALA A 69 6.44 0.35 -2.75
N ALA A 70 6.93 0.52 -1.52
CA ALA A 70 7.26 -0.59 -0.63
C ALA A 70 6.04 -1.45 -0.29
N ALA A 71 4.89 -0.81 -0.02
CA ALA A 71 3.63 -1.51 0.29
C ALA A 71 3.13 -2.33 -0.90
N SER A 72 3.11 -1.73 -2.10
CA SER A 72 2.74 -2.43 -3.34
C SER A 72 3.67 -3.60 -3.62
N ASN A 73 4.98 -3.43 -3.37
CA ASN A 73 5.96 -4.49 -3.56
C ASN A 73 5.72 -5.69 -2.63
N ILE A 74 5.32 -5.47 -1.37
CA ILE A 74 4.97 -6.58 -0.46
C ILE A 74 3.84 -7.42 -1.06
N ILE A 75 2.76 -6.78 -1.53
CA ILE A 75 1.60 -7.49 -2.09
C ILE A 75 1.98 -8.23 -3.38
N ALA A 76 2.71 -7.56 -4.25
CA ALA A 76 3.21 -8.14 -5.51
C ALA A 76 4.12 -9.35 -5.32
N ASN A 77 4.79 -9.49 -4.17
CA ASN A 77 5.71 -10.59 -3.88
C ASN A 77 5.17 -11.64 -2.91
N LEU A 78 3.90 -11.55 -2.50
CA LEU A 78 3.28 -12.61 -1.69
C LEU A 78 3.25 -13.95 -2.44
N GLN A 79 4.01 -14.92 -1.91
CA GLN A 79 3.97 -16.32 -2.31
C GLN A 79 2.80 -17.08 -1.67
N MET A 80 2.54 -18.29 -2.16
CA MET A 80 1.47 -19.16 -1.64
C MET A 80 1.66 -19.50 -0.16
N GLU A 81 2.91 -19.65 0.29
CA GLU A 81 3.29 -19.87 1.69
C GLU A 81 2.79 -18.73 2.59
N HIS A 82 2.75 -17.49 2.10
CA HIS A 82 2.18 -16.35 2.82
C HIS A 82 0.66 -16.35 2.73
N ILE A 83 0.11 -16.52 1.52
CA ILE A 83 -1.33 -16.45 1.26
C ILE A 83 -2.10 -17.46 2.11
N GLN A 84 -1.57 -18.68 2.23
CA GLN A 84 -2.17 -19.76 3.00
C GLN A 84 -1.86 -19.71 4.50
N SER A 85 -0.98 -18.80 4.93
CA SER A 85 -0.66 -18.61 6.34
C SER A 85 -1.75 -17.84 7.08
N PHE A 86 -1.55 -17.64 8.38
CA PHE A 86 -2.42 -16.81 9.18
C PHE A 86 -2.28 -15.32 8.83
N TRP A 87 -3.42 -14.65 8.64
CA TRP A 87 -3.54 -13.20 8.53
C TRP A 87 -4.43 -12.69 9.65
N GLY A 88 -3.97 -11.67 10.38
CA GLY A 88 -4.74 -11.08 11.48
C GLY A 88 -6.02 -10.39 11.00
N PHE A 89 -6.94 -10.13 11.93
CA PHE A 89 -8.24 -9.49 11.64
C PHE A 89 -8.11 -8.12 10.94
N ALA A 90 -7.00 -7.42 11.16
CA ALA A 90 -6.74 -6.11 10.58
C ALA A 90 -6.22 -6.18 9.13
N ALA A 91 -5.87 -7.36 8.60
CA ALA A 91 -5.20 -7.49 7.30
C ALA A 91 -5.99 -6.87 6.15
N SER A 92 -7.31 -7.11 6.09
CA SER A 92 -8.15 -6.53 5.04
C SER A 92 -8.17 -5.00 5.11
N ALA A 93 -8.31 -4.44 6.32
CA ALA A 93 -8.30 -2.99 6.53
C ALA A 93 -6.93 -2.38 6.25
N GLN A 94 -5.83 -3.09 6.56
CA GLN A 94 -4.46 -2.68 6.25
C GLN A 94 -4.23 -2.60 4.74
N LEU A 95 -4.70 -3.58 3.97
CA LEU A 95 -4.65 -3.58 2.51
C LEU A 95 -5.54 -2.50 1.90
N ALA A 96 -6.76 -2.31 2.41
CA ALA A 96 -7.61 -1.21 1.98
C ALA A 96 -6.96 0.15 2.30
N GLY A 97 -6.25 0.25 3.43
CA GLY A 97 -5.48 1.43 3.82
C GLY A 97 -4.40 1.81 2.81
N ILE A 98 -3.72 0.84 2.20
CA ILE A 98 -2.73 1.09 1.13
C ILE A 98 -3.41 1.71 -0.09
N GLY A 99 -4.52 1.14 -0.56
CA GLY A 99 -5.27 1.68 -1.71
C GLY A 99 -5.82 3.08 -1.45
N SER A 100 -6.41 3.30 -0.26
CA SER A 100 -6.88 4.62 0.18
C SER A 100 -5.74 5.63 0.33
N PHE A 101 -4.52 5.19 0.67
CA PHE A 101 -3.34 6.05 0.71
C PHE A 101 -2.88 6.44 -0.71
N ALA A 102 -2.86 5.50 -1.65
CA ALA A 102 -2.59 5.81 -3.06
C ALA A 102 -3.59 6.84 -3.62
N GLY A 103 -4.89 6.65 -3.35
CA GLY A 103 -5.93 7.60 -3.73
C GLY A 103 -5.76 8.98 -3.09
N LEU A 104 -5.29 9.06 -1.84
CA LEU A 104 -4.95 10.35 -1.22
C LEU A 104 -3.81 11.06 -1.93
N LEU A 105 -2.74 10.32 -2.30
CA LEU A 105 -1.61 10.91 -3.02
C LEU A 105 -2.04 11.42 -4.40
N TRP A 106 -2.87 10.66 -5.11
CA TRP A 106 -3.49 11.10 -6.35
C TRP A 106 -4.32 12.37 -6.16
N ALA A 107 -5.27 12.37 -5.22
CA ALA A 107 -6.20 13.48 -5.01
C ALA A 107 -5.52 14.78 -4.53
N THR A 108 -4.29 14.68 -4.02
CA THR A 108 -3.52 15.84 -3.54
C THR A 108 -2.41 16.25 -4.49
N SER A 109 -2.26 15.60 -5.65
CA SER A 109 -1.19 15.85 -6.62
C SER A 109 -1.05 17.34 -6.97
N ASN A 110 0.18 17.80 -7.15
CA ASN A 110 0.46 19.20 -7.46
C ASN A 110 0.25 19.53 -8.94
N ASP A 111 0.39 18.52 -9.81
CA ASP A 111 0.28 18.65 -11.25
C ASP A 111 -0.26 17.36 -11.88
N ASP A 112 -0.64 17.45 -13.15
CA ASP A 112 -1.24 16.34 -13.91
C ASP A 112 -0.28 15.16 -14.10
N ALA A 113 1.04 15.41 -14.13
CA ALA A 113 2.04 14.36 -14.28
C ALA A 113 2.14 13.51 -12.99
N GLU A 114 2.13 14.14 -11.83
CA GLU A 114 2.06 13.49 -10.52
C GLU A 114 0.73 12.74 -10.37
N ALA A 115 -0.39 13.34 -10.79
CA ALA A 115 -1.70 12.69 -10.78
C ALA A 115 -1.70 11.42 -11.65
N MET A 116 -1.22 11.51 -12.89
CA MET A 116 -1.15 10.35 -13.78
C MET A 116 -0.23 9.26 -13.24
N TYR A 117 0.92 9.63 -12.65
CA TYR A 117 1.79 8.67 -11.99
C TYR A 117 1.08 7.90 -10.87
N TYR A 118 0.30 8.58 -10.01
CA TYR A 118 -0.43 7.89 -8.95
C TYR A 118 -1.64 7.11 -9.46
N ALA A 119 -2.25 7.52 -10.56
CA ALA A 119 -3.31 6.74 -11.20
C ALA A 119 -2.77 5.37 -11.66
N ASP A 120 -1.65 5.36 -12.38
CA ASP A 120 -0.98 4.12 -12.81
C ASP A 120 -0.65 3.23 -11.59
N ARG A 121 -0.15 3.82 -10.48
CA ARG A 121 0.15 3.08 -9.24
C ARG A 121 -1.08 2.51 -8.55
N VAL A 122 -2.21 3.22 -8.57
CA VAL A 122 -3.50 2.73 -8.04
C VAL A 122 -3.96 1.52 -8.84
N GLU A 123 -3.89 1.60 -10.17
CA GLU A 123 -4.30 0.50 -11.04
C GLU A 123 -3.44 -0.75 -10.84
N GLU A 124 -2.12 -0.59 -10.81
CA GLU A 124 -1.19 -1.69 -10.52
C GLU A 124 -1.47 -2.35 -9.16
N TYR A 125 -1.74 -1.53 -8.14
CA TYR A 125 -2.06 -2.05 -6.82
C TYR A 125 -3.37 -2.83 -6.83
N LEU A 126 -4.44 -2.28 -7.43
CA LEU A 126 -5.73 -2.95 -7.56
C LEU A 126 -5.63 -4.24 -8.37
N TRP A 127 -4.86 -4.23 -9.46
CA TRP A 127 -4.58 -5.43 -10.25
C TRP A 127 -3.90 -6.50 -9.40
N SER A 128 -2.81 -6.15 -8.71
CA SER A 128 -2.10 -7.06 -7.82
C SER A 128 -3.05 -7.66 -6.79
N LEU A 129 -3.89 -6.82 -6.16
CA LEU A 129 -4.85 -7.26 -5.15
C LEU A 129 -5.92 -8.20 -5.71
N ARG A 130 -6.45 -7.93 -6.92
CA ARG A 130 -7.40 -8.81 -7.64
C ARG A 130 -6.83 -10.19 -7.92
N VAL A 131 -5.55 -10.26 -8.33
CA VAL A 131 -4.87 -11.54 -8.53
C VAL A 131 -4.83 -12.35 -7.22
N ARG A 132 -4.56 -11.72 -6.07
CA ARG A 132 -4.50 -12.42 -4.77
C ARG A 132 -5.89 -12.80 -4.25
N ALA A 133 -6.91 -11.99 -4.51
CA ALA A 133 -8.27 -12.17 -3.99
C ALA A 133 -8.93 -13.51 -4.38
N GLN A 134 -8.40 -14.20 -5.40
CA GLN A 134 -8.84 -15.55 -5.76
C GLN A 134 -8.51 -16.57 -4.65
N ALA A 135 -7.34 -16.43 -4.01
CA ALA A 135 -6.84 -17.37 -3.00
C ALA A 135 -6.77 -16.78 -1.57
N ALA A 136 -6.86 -15.45 -1.43
CA ALA A 136 -6.75 -14.73 -0.16
C ALA A 136 -8.07 -14.06 0.24
N PRO A 137 -8.82 -14.57 1.23
CA PRO A 137 -10.05 -13.94 1.73
C PRO A 137 -9.84 -12.50 2.20
N PHE A 138 -8.71 -12.22 2.86
CA PHE A 138 -8.38 -10.88 3.35
C PHE A 138 -8.14 -9.88 2.20
N ALA A 139 -7.55 -10.31 1.08
CA ALA A 139 -7.37 -9.47 -0.11
C ALA A 139 -8.71 -9.19 -0.82
N ARG A 140 -9.60 -10.20 -0.86
CA ARG A 140 -10.95 -10.04 -1.40
C ARG A 140 -11.77 -9.04 -0.59
N GLU A 141 -11.73 -9.15 0.73
CA GLU A 141 -12.41 -8.19 1.61
C GLU A 141 -11.82 -6.78 1.46
N ALA A 142 -10.50 -6.65 1.32
CA ALA A 142 -9.87 -5.36 1.05
C ALA A 142 -10.35 -4.72 -0.27
N LEU A 143 -10.51 -5.50 -1.34
CA LEU A 143 -11.10 -5.00 -2.59
C LEU A 143 -12.53 -4.51 -2.37
N ARG A 144 -13.35 -5.30 -1.66
CA ARG A 144 -14.73 -4.93 -1.36
C ARG A 144 -14.80 -3.59 -0.60
N MET A 145 -13.91 -3.38 0.37
CA MET A 145 -13.80 -2.12 1.11
C MET A 145 -13.42 -0.94 0.19
N LEU A 146 -12.44 -1.14 -0.69
CA LEU A 146 -12.00 -0.12 -1.65
C LEU A 146 -13.08 0.23 -2.68
N GLU A 147 -13.85 -0.76 -3.12
CA GLU A 147 -14.96 -0.58 -4.06
C GLU A 147 -16.15 0.10 -3.39
N SER A 148 -16.38 -0.09 -2.09
CA SER A 148 -17.42 0.64 -1.35
C SER A 148 -17.08 2.10 -1.08
N ASP A 149 -15.79 2.48 -1.06
CA ASP A 149 -15.31 3.85 -0.84
C ASP A 149 -15.36 4.71 -2.13
N VAL A 150 -16.47 4.60 -2.90
CA VAL A 150 -16.67 5.01 -4.32
C VAL A 150 -16.20 6.42 -4.71
N SER A 151 -16.03 7.39 -3.79
CA SER A 151 -15.72 8.77 -4.19
C SER A 151 -14.30 9.02 -4.71
N GLY A 152 -13.28 8.26 -4.29
CA GLY A 152 -11.88 8.58 -4.61
C GLY A 152 -11.29 7.76 -5.75
N LEU A 153 -11.46 6.44 -5.71
CA LEU A 153 -10.81 5.50 -6.63
C LEU A 153 -11.54 5.38 -7.97
N GLY A 154 -12.85 5.66 -8.01
CA GLY A 154 -13.62 5.73 -9.26
C GLY A 154 -13.15 6.88 -10.15
N ALA A 155 -12.85 8.05 -9.57
CA ALA A 155 -12.30 9.20 -10.30
C ALA A 155 -10.87 8.95 -10.79
N VAL A 156 -10.04 8.26 -9.99
CA VAL A 156 -8.71 7.81 -10.40
C VAL A 156 -8.78 6.90 -11.63
N ARG A 157 -9.70 5.92 -11.59
CA ARG A 157 -9.88 4.96 -12.69
C ARG A 157 -10.38 5.63 -13.97
N ALA A 158 -11.33 6.57 -13.85
CA ALA A 158 -11.80 7.36 -14.99
C ALA A 158 -10.67 8.20 -15.63
N ALA A 159 -9.76 8.75 -14.82
CA ALA A 159 -8.60 9.50 -15.33
C ALA A 159 -7.59 8.62 -16.08
N ALA A 160 -7.47 7.33 -15.71
CA ALA A 160 -6.61 6.37 -16.41
C ALA A 160 -7.25 5.84 -17.71
N GLU A 161 -8.58 5.71 -17.76
CA GLU A 161 -9.33 5.23 -18.94
C GLU A 161 -9.34 6.22 -20.12
N VAL A 162 -9.05 7.51 -19.90
CA VAL A 162 -8.95 8.54 -20.98
C VAL A 162 -7.73 8.32 -21.91
N LYS A 163 -6.85 7.36 -21.60
CA LYS A 163 -5.70 6.98 -22.43
C LYS A 163 -6.03 6.09 -23.66
N ILE A 164 -7.29 5.76 -23.94
CA ILE A 164 -7.69 4.91 -25.08
C ILE A 164 -8.29 5.73 -26.23
#